data_AF-A0A1H8FT15-F1
#
_entry.id   AF-A0A1H8FT15-F1
#
_cell.length_a   1.000
_cell.length_b   1.000
_cell.length_c   1.000
_cell.angle_alpha   90.00
_cell.angle_beta   90.00
_cell.angle_gamma   90.00
#
_symmetry.space_group_name_H-M   'P 1'
#
loop_
_entity.id
_entity.type
_entity.pdbx_description
1 polymer ?
#
loop_
_entity_poly.entity_id
_entity_poly.type
_entity_poly.pdbx_seq_one_letter_code
_entity_poly.pdbx_strand_id
1 'polypeptide(L)' 'MAKKTVASLHEGSKEGRAYTKVIKMVKSPKTGAYVFDEQMVANEKVQDFFKK' A
#
# COMPACT_ATOMS: atom_id res chain seq x y z
N MET A 1 2.17 13.77 -43.04
CA MET A 1 2.40 12.53 -42.28
C MET A 1 2.56 12.86 -40.81
N ALA A 2 1.52 12.63 -40.00
CA ALA A 2 1.64 12.74 -38.55
C ALA A 2 2.28 11.43 -38.05
N LYS A 3 3.55 11.49 -37.62
CA LYS A 3 4.19 10.35 -36.93
C LYS A 3 3.37 10.08 -35.67
N LYS A 4 2.78 8.88 -35.60
CA LYS A 4 2.04 8.36 -34.45
C LYS A 4 2.87 8.53 -33.17
N THR A 5 2.39 9.33 -32.23
CA THR A 5 2.79 9.20 -30.84
C THR A 5 1.83 8.21 -30.19
N VAL A 6 2.23 6.94 -30.09
CA VAL A 6 1.55 6.00 -29.19
C VAL A 6 2.36 5.99 -27.90
N ALA A 7 2.04 6.91 -27.00
CA ALA A 7 2.39 6.71 -25.61
C ALA A 7 1.46 5.60 -25.11
N SER A 8 1.92 4.36 -25.12
CA SER A 8 1.29 3.33 -24.30
C SER A 8 1.54 3.75 -22.85
N LEU A 9 0.58 4.47 -22.26
CA LEU A 9 0.53 4.60 -20.81
C LEU A 9 0.48 3.16 -20.29
N HIS A 10 1.47 2.79 -19.50
CA HIS A 10 1.61 1.44 -18.96
C HIS A 10 0.45 1.18 -17.99
N GLU A 11 -0.74 0.91 -18.50
CA GLU A 11 -1.90 0.48 -17.70
C GLU A 11 -1.65 -0.91 -17.10
N GLY A 12 -0.56 -1.59 -17.50
CA GLY A 12 -0.09 -2.85 -16.93
C GLY A 12 0.60 -2.73 -15.56
N SER A 13 0.97 -1.53 -15.09
CA SER A 13 1.47 -1.37 -13.71
C SER A 13 0.36 -1.20 -12.67
N LYS A 14 -0.91 -1.44 -13.02
CA LYS A 14 -1.98 -1.59 -12.02
C LYS A 14 -1.94 -2.93 -11.28
N GLU A 15 -1.27 -3.94 -11.86
CA GLU A 15 -1.26 -5.32 -11.34
C GLU A 15 0.15 -5.82 -10.96
N GLY A 16 1.17 -4.96 -11.05
CA GLY A 16 2.53 -5.27 -10.61
C GLY A 16 2.68 -5.13 -9.11
N ARG A 17 2.27 -6.15 -8.33
CA ARG A 17 2.45 -6.26 -6.87
C ARG A 17 2.39 -4.90 -6.16
N ALA A 18 1.25 -4.22 -6.29
CA ALA A 18 1.06 -2.97 -5.57
C ALA A 18 1.11 -3.27 -4.06
N TYR A 19 1.99 -2.56 -3.36
CA TYR A 19 2.07 -2.55 -1.91
C TYR A 19 1.35 -1.30 -1.42
N THR A 20 0.51 -1.46 -0.40
CA THR A 20 -0.15 -0.37 0.31
C THR A 20 0.56 -0.13 1.63
N LYS A 21 0.82 1.14 1.93
CA LYS A 21 1.27 1.55 3.25
C LYS A 21 0.08 1.53 4.20
N VAL A 22 0.09 0.60 5.15
CA VAL A 22 -0.92 0.49 6.20
C VAL A 22 -0.41 1.21 7.45
N ILE A 23 -1.31 1.93 8.12
CA ILE A 23 -1.01 2.68 9.35
C ILE A 23 -2.06 2.28 10.38
N LYS A 24 -1.64 1.65 11.48
CA LYS A 24 -2.53 1.23 12.58
C LYS A 24 -2.08 1.87 13.88
N MET A 25 -3.04 2.34 14.68
CA MET A 25 -2.76 2.78 16.05
C MET A 25 -2.65 1.55 16.96
N VAL A 26 -1.51 1.40 17.63
CA VAL A 26 -1.26 0.34 18.62
C VAL A 26 -0.91 0.98 19.96
N LYS A 27 -1.32 0.33 21.05
CA LYS A 27 -1.00 0.79 22.41
C LYS A 27 0.38 0.26 22.80
N SER A 28 1.30 1.15 23.13
CA SER A 28 2.64 0.79 23.61
C SER A 28 2.54 0.04 24.94
N PRO A 29 3.11 -1.18 25.06
CA PRO A 29 3.07 -1.94 26.31
C PRO A 29 3.94 -1.29 27.41
N LYS A 30 4.93 -0.49 27.02
CA LYS A 30 5.87 0.16 27.96
C LYS A 30 5.30 1.42 28.59
N THR A 31 4.57 2.23 27.83
CA THR A 31 4.13 3.57 28.25
C THR A 31 2.62 3.75 28.26
N GLY A 32 1.85 2.81 27.68
CA GLY A 32 0.40 2.93 27.53
C GLY A 32 -0.07 3.98 26.51
N ALA A 33 0.85 4.73 25.90
CA ALA A 33 0.56 5.69 24.85
C ALA A 33 0.24 4.99 23.52
N TYR A 34 -0.55 5.65 22.68
CA TYR A 34 -0.80 5.19 21.32
C TYR A 34 0.34 5.61 20.39
N VAL A 35 0.79 4.67 19.57
CA VAL A 35 1.78 4.89 18.52
C VAL A 35 1.23 4.39 17.19
N PHE A 36 1.69 4.97 16.09
CA PHE A 36 1.39 4.48 14.75
C PHE A 36 2.39 3.39 14.36
N ASP A 37 1.89 2.21 14.04
CA ASP A 37 2.63 1.13 13.40
C ASP A 37 2.40 1.22 11.89
N GLU A 38 3.48 1.45 11.14
CA GLU A 38 3.45 1.67 9.70
C GLU A 38 4.17 0.51 8.98
N GLN A 39 3.48 -0.17 8.07
CA GLN A 39 4.05 -1.30 7.33
C GLN A 39 3.66 -1.25 5.85
N MET A 40 4.52 -1.76 4.98
CA MET A 40 4.21 -1.96 3.57
C MET A 40 3.69 -3.38 3.37
N VAL A 41 2.44 -3.51 2.98
CA VAL A 41 1.76 -4.80 2.85
C VAL A 41 1.23 -4.95 1.42
N ALA A 42 1.33 -6.15 0.85
CA ALA A 42 0.73 -6.45 -0.44
C ALA A 42 -0.77 -6.17 -0.39
N ASN A 43 -1.35 -5.58 -1.44
CA ASN A 43 -2.75 -5.13 -1.44
C ASN A 43 -3.76 -6.20 -0.98
N GLU A 44 -3.54 -7.46 -1.35
CA GLU A 44 -4.39 -8.60 -0.96
C GLU A 44 -4.44 -8.83 0.55
N LYS A 45 -3.36 -8.51 1.26
CA LYS A 45 -3.19 -8.74 2.70
C LYS A 45 -3.54 -7.53 3.57
N VAL A 46 -3.98 -6.43 2.96
CA VAL A 46 -4.34 -5.20 3.69
C VAL A 46 -5.50 -5.45 4.65
N GLN A 47 -6.52 -6.20 4.24
CA GLN A 47 -7.66 -6.49 5.13
C GLN A 47 -7.26 -7.35 6.33
N ASP A 48 -6.39 -8.35 6.12
CA ASP A 48 -5.92 -9.24 7.18
C ASP A 48 -5.07 -8.49 8.21
N PHE A 49 -4.30 -7.50 7.76
CA PHE A 49 -3.50 -6.65 8.65
C PHE A 49 -4.37 -5.90 9.68
N PHE A 50 -5.55 -5.41 9.29
CA PHE A 50 -6.45 -4.65 10.18
C PHE A 50 -7.40 -5.52 11.02
N LYS A 51 -7.65 -6.77 10.63
CA LYS A 51 -8.49 -7.71 11.40
C LYS A 51 -7.78 -8.31 12.62
N LYS A 52 -6.45 -8.29 12.63
CA LYS A 52 -5.61 -8.67 13.76
C LYS A 52 -5.60 -7.58 14.82
#